data_AF-O15658-F1
#
_entry.id   AF-O15658-F1
#
_cell.length_a   1.000
_cell.length_b   1.000
_cell.length_c   1.000
_cell.angle_alpha   90.00
_cell.angle_beta   90.00
_cell.angle_gamma   90.00
#
_symmetry.space_group_name_H-M   'P 1'
#
loop_
_entity.id
_entity.type
_entity.pdbx_description
1 polymer ?
#
loop_
_entity_poly.entity_id
_entity_poly.type
_entity_poly.pdbx_seq_one_letter_code
_entity_poly.pdbx_strand_id
1 'polypeptide(L)'
;FFWVWVYDMLHDSVEWRAQLNSCINNAKSQNCKNNKCNSDCDCFLKWIGKKKTEWGNIVKHFYKQEDIGQKEVPIVFTHDYVLEGVLEKGVLLTSIKDVHGDTDDIKHIKDLLNEEEAAVAGASGGENNTTIDKMLKH
;
A
#
# COMPACT_ATOMS: atom_id res chain seq x y z
N PHE A 1 -4.97 -2.84 15.12
CA PHE A 1 -5.50 -3.50 13.91
C PHE A 1 -5.07 -2.75 12.65
N PHE A 2 -5.50 -1.50 12.43
CA PHE A 2 -5.20 -0.74 11.21
C PHE A 2 -3.71 -0.72 10.83
N TRP A 3 -2.84 -0.25 11.74
CA TRP A 3 -1.40 -0.13 11.47
C TRP A 3 -0.70 -1.47 11.21
N VAL A 4 -1.16 -2.53 11.89
CA VAL A 4 -0.65 -3.90 11.65
C VAL A 4 -1.01 -4.34 10.24
N TRP A 5 -2.27 -4.16 9.81
CA TRP A 5 -2.68 -4.50 8.46
C TRP A 5 -1.91 -3.71 7.39
N VAL A 6 -1.70 -2.42 7.63
CA VAL A 6 -0.93 -1.55 6.73
C VAL A 6 0.52 -2.01 6.63
N TYR A 7 1.17 -2.29 7.75
CA TYR A 7 2.53 -2.85 7.77
C TYR A 7 2.60 -4.17 7.01
N ASP A 8 1.73 -5.13 7.31
CA ASP A 8 1.72 -6.45 6.67
C ASP A 8 1.53 -6.33 5.15
N MET A 9 0.63 -5.45 4.69
CA MET A 9 0.39 -5.21 3.27
C MET A 9 1.61 -4.61 2.56
N LEU A 10 2.29 -3.64 3.18
CA LEU A 10 3.49 -3.02 2.64
C LEU A 10 4.67 -4.00 2.63
N HIS A 11 4.83 -4.79 3.68
CA HIS A 11 5.83 -5.84 3.80
C HIS A 11 5.65 -6.91 2.73
N ASP A 12 4.44 -7.49 2.61
CA ASP A 12 4.09 -8.44 1.55
C ASP A 12 4.39 -7.85 0.15
N SER A 13 4.14 -6.55 -0.05
CA SER A 13 4.40 -5.88 -1.32
C SER A 13 5.90 -5.82 -1.66
N VAL A 14 6.77 -5.62 -0.66
CA VAL A 14 8.23 -5.71 -0.82
C VAL A 14 8.63 -7.13 -1.24
N GLU A 15 8.09 -8.15 -0.58
CA GLU A 15 8.37 -9.55 -0.93
C GLU A 15 7.91 -9.91 -2.35
N TRP A 16 6.68 -9.52 -2.72
CA TRP A 16 6.16 -9.74 -4.06
C TRP A 16 7.01 -9.06 -5.13
N ARG A 17 7.47 -7.82 -4.88
CA ARG A 17 8.38 -7.12 -5.79
C ARG A 17 9.68 -7.89 -5.99
N ALA A 18 10.28 -8.43 -4.93
CA ALA A 18 11.48 -9.24 -5.03
C ALA A 18 11.24 -10.53 -5.82
N GLN A 19 10.15 -11.25 -5.54
CA GLN A 19 9.78 -12.49 -6.23
C GLN A 19 9.52 -12.26 -7.73
N LEU A 20 8.69 -11.27 -8.07
CA LEU A 20 8.34 -10.97 -9.46
C LEU A 20 9.50 -10.38 -10.25
N ASN A 21 10.38 -9.58 -9.62
CA ASN A 21 11.61 -9.10 -10.28
C ASN A 21 12.53 -10.25 -10.68
N SER A 22 12.62 -11.31 -9.87
CA SER A 22 13.37 -12.51 -10.24
C SER A 22 12.80 -13.16 -11.51
N CYS A 23 11.48 -13.18 -11.66
CA CYS A 23 10.79 -13.69 -12.85
C CYS A 23 11.06 -12.82 -14.09
N ILE A 24 11.00 -11.50 -13.96
CA ILE A 24 11.29 -10.56 -15.06
C ILE A 24 12.75 -10.70 -15.52
N ASN A 25 13.69 -10.79 -14.59
CA ASN A 25 15.12 -10.93 -14.92
C ASN A 25 15.41 -12.28 -15.59
N ASN A 26 14.76 -13.37 -15.14
CA ASN A 26 14.85 -14.68 -15.78
C ASN A 26 14.20 -14.71 -17.18
N ALA A 27 13.13 -13.94 -17.40
CA ALA A 27 12.52 -13.80 -18.71
C ALA A 27 13.45 -13.06 -19.70
N LYS A 28 14.13 -12.00 -19.23
CA LYS A 28 15.15 -11.28 -20.01
C LYS A 28 16.33 -12.18 -20.41
N SER A 29 16.65 -13.21 -19.62
CA SER A 29 17.72 -14.17 -19.91
C SER A 29 17.34 -15.28 -20.91
N GLN A 30 16.23 -15.13 -21.66
CA GLN A 30 15.66 -16.12 -22.62
C GLN A 30 15.28 -17.49 -22.03
N ASN A 31 15.29 -17.68 -20.72
CA ASN A 31 14.87 -18.90 -20.04
C ASN A 31 13.35 -18.93 -19.79
N CYS A 32 12.54 -18.57 -20.80
CA CYS A 32 11.07 -18.47 -20.72
C CYS A 32 10.37 -19.84 -20.77
N LYS A 33 10.64 -20.70 -19.79
CA LYS A 33 9.87 -21.93 -19.50
C LYS A 33 9.61 -22.08 -18.00
N ASN A 34 9.24 -21.00 -17.31
CA ASN A 34 9.07 -21.04 -15.86
C ASN A 34 7.59 -21.01 -15.46
N ASN A 35 6.95 -22.18 -15.44
CA ASN A 35 5.58 -22.36 -14.93
C ASN A 35 5.42 -21.79 -13.51
N LYS A 36 6.51 -21.74 -12.73
CA LYS A 36 6.55 -21.11 -11.42
C LYS A 36 6.22 -19.62 -11.48
N CYS A 37 6.79 -18.87 -12.43
CA CYS A 37 6.51 -17.45 -12.57
C CYS A 37 5.06 -17.16 -12.96
N ASN A 38 4.46 -18.01 -13.81
CA ASN A 38 3.02 -17.88 -14.12
C ASN A 38 2.17 -18.12 -12.87
N SER A 39 2.50 -19.15 -12.08
CA SER A 39 1.82 -19.42 -10.80
C SER A 39 2.01 -18.28 -9.79
N ASP A 40 3.21 -17.71 -9.70
CA ASP A 40 3.52 -16.62 -8.78
C ASP A 40 2.74 -15.35 -9.18
N CYS A 41 2.65 -15.04 -10.48
CA CYS A 41 1.82 -13.96 -11.01
C CYS A 41 0.33 -14.17 -10.70
N ASP A 42 -0.21 -15.38 -10.92
CA ASP A 42 -1.62 -15.69 -10.62
C ASP A 42 -1.91 -15.58 -9.12
N CYS A 43 -0.96 -16.00 -8.27
CA CYS A 43 -1.06 -15.84 -6.82
C CYS A 43 -1.01 -14.37 -6.41
N PHE A 44 -0.15 -13.56 -7.03
CA PHE A 44 -0.08 -12.13 -6.78
C PHE A 44 -1.39 -11.42 -7.14
N LEU A 45 -1.99 -11.72 -8.30
CA LEU A 45 -3.28 -11.16 -8.70
C LEU A 45 -4.40 -11.53 -7.73
N LYS A 46 -4.41 -12.78 -7.23
CA LYS A 46 -5.35 -13.22 -6.18
C LYS A 46 -5.11 -12.48 -4.86
N TRP A 47 -3.84 -12.28 -4.48
CA TRP A 47 -3.46 -11.53 -3.29
C TRP A 47 -3.95 -10.07 -3.40
N ILE A 48 -3.72 -9.39 -4.53
CA ILE A 48 -4.25 -8.04 -4.80
C ILE A 48 -5.78 -8.00 -4.67
N GLY A 49 -6.49 -8.96 -5.26
CA GLY A 49 -7.95 -9.05 -5.16
C GLY A 49 -8.44 -9.17 -3.71
N LYS A 50 -7.74 -9.99 -2.90
CA LYS A 50 -8.01 -10.12 -1.46
C LYS A 50 -7.74 -8.82 -0.72
N LYS A 51 -6.59 -8.17 -0.96
CA LYS A 51 -6.20 -6.91 -0.31
C LYS A 51 -7.12 -5.75 -0.68
N LYS A 52 -7.59 -5.65 -1.92
CA LYS A 52 -8.64 -4.68 -2.32
C LYS A 52 -9.92 -4.86 -1.50
N THR A 53 -10.32 -6.10 -1.26
CA THR A 53 -11.53 -6.42 -0.48
C THR A 53 -11.34 -6.08 1.00
N GLU A 54 -10.20 -6.48 1.59
CA GLU A 54 -9.84 -6.14 2.96
C GLU A 54 -9.78 -4.61 3.16
N TRP A 55 -9.07 -3.90 2.26
CA TRP A 55 -8.94 -2.46 2.29
C TRP A 55 -10.30 -1.75 2.19
N GLY A 56 -11.15 -2.15 1.25
CA GLY A 56 -12.49 -1.58 1.12
C GLY A 56 -13.34 -1.73 2.39
N ASN A 57 -13.17 -2.83 3.15
CA ASN A 57 -13.85 -3.00 4.43
C ASN A 57 -13.24 -2.14 5.54
N ILE A 58 -11.91 -1.96 5.55
CA ILE A 58 -11.22 -1.06 6.47
C ILE A 58 -11.68 0.38 6.26
N VAL A 59 -11.70 0.84 5.01
CA VAL A 59 -12.19 2.17 4.63
C VAL A 59 -13.65 2.34 5.06
N LYS A 60 -14.53 1.39 4.75
CA LYS A 60 -15.93 1.45 5.22
C LYS A 60 -16.07 1.53 6.73
N HIS A 61 -15.19 0.86 7.48
CA HIS A 61 -15.19 0.96 8.94
C HIS A 61 -14.66 2.32 9.41
N PHE A 62 -13.59 2.82 8.79
CA PHE A 62 -13.03 4.14 9.07
C PHE A 62 -14.06 5.27 8.92
N TYR A 63 -14.96 5.17 7.93
CA TYR A 63 -16.00 6.18 7.68
C TYR A 63 -17.16 6.15 8.68
N LYS A 64 -17.18 5.19 9.61
CA LYS A 64 -18.16 5.13 10.70
C LYS A 64 -17.74 5.91 11.95
N GLN A 65 -16.55 6.50 11.95
CA GLN A 65 -16.03 7.31 13.05
C GLN A 65 -16.78 8.66 13.09
N GLU A 66 -17.64 8.86 14.08
CA GLU A 66 -18.52 10.06 14.20
C GLU A 66 -17.82 11.28 14.83
N ASP A 67 -16.62 11.08 15.37
CA ASP A 67 -15.73 12.12 15.89
C ASP A 67 -14.99 12.87 14.77
N ILE A 68 -14.91 12.30 13.57
CA ILE A 68 -14.37 12.97 12.38
C ILE A 68 -15.48 13.78 11.69
N GLY A 69 -15.18 15.03 11.34
CA GLY A 69 -16.12 15.92 10.66
C GLY A 69 -17.08 16.66 11.60
N GLN A 70 -16.82 16.66 12.91
CA GLN A 70 -17.61 17.42 13.87
C GLN A 70 -17.47 18.94 13.61
N LYS A 71 -18.60 19.64 13.60
CA LYS A 71 -18.70 21.08 13.34
C LYS A 71 -18.30 21.95 14.53
N GLU A 72 -17.96 21.33 15.66
CA GLU A 72 -17.62 22.03 16.91
C GLU A 72 -16.16 22.50 16.95
N VAL A 73 -15.33 22.10 15.99
CA VAL A 73 -13.96 22.58 15.80
C VAL A 73 -13.88 23.61 14.66
N PRO A 74 -13.00 24.63 14.75
CA PRO A 74 -12.87 25.69 13.74
C PRO A 74 -12.50 25.19 12.33
N ILE A 75 -11.97 23.97 12.25
CA ILE A 75 -11.58 23.29 11.01
C ILE A 75 -12.29 21.94 11.01
N VAL A 76 -13.13 21.71 9.99
CA VAL A 76 -13.81 20.44 9.77
C VAL A 76 -12.95 19.59 8.84
N PHE A 77 -12.41 18.48 9.34
CA PHE A 77 -11.73 17.49 8.52
C PHE A 77 -12.71 16.41 8.07
N THR A 78 -12.73 16.10 6.76
CA THR A 78 -13.52 14.98 6.22
C THR A 78 -12.79 13.66 6.48
N HIS A 79 -13.51 12.53 6.45
CA HIS A 79 -12.90 11.20 6.53
C HIS A 79 -11.85 10.99 5.45
N ASP A 80 -12.10 11.45 4.22
CA ASP A 80 -11.12 11.37 3.13
C ASP A 80 -9.82 12.10 3.48
N TYR A 81 -9.94 13.33 3.99
CA TYR A 81 -8.77 14.15 4.34
C TYR A 81 -7.97 13.54 5.49
N VAL A 82 -8.65 13.04 6.53
CA VAL A 82 -7.97 12.36 7.65
C VAL A 82 -7.31 11.07 7.16
N LEU A 83 -8.00 10.27 6.35
CA LEU A 83 -7.46 9.01 5.83
C LEU A 83 -6.24 9.25 4.92
N GLU A 84 -6.28 10.27 4.06
CA GLU A 84 -5.15 10.68 3.24
C GLU A 84 -3.97 11.15 4.11
N GLY A 85 -4.24 11.98 5.12
CA GLY A 85 -3.20 12.49 6.03
C GLY A 85 -2.52 11.39 6.85
N VAL A 86 -3.27 10.42 7.40
CA VAL A 86 -2.65 9.31 8.16
C VAL A 86 -1.85 8.37 7.26
N LEU A 87 -2.16 8.31 5.97
CA LEU A 87 -1.44 7.48 4.99
C LEU A 87 -0.35 8.25 4.22
N GLU A 88 -0.15 9.52 4.54
CA GLU A 88 0.97 10.29 4.01
C GLU A 88 2.29 9.64 4.44
N LYS A 89 3.25 9.50 3.51
CA LYS A 89 4.48 8.73 3.71
C LYS A 89 5.19 9.01 5.04
N GLY A 90 5.30 10.27 5.46
CA GLY A 90 5.95 10.65 6.72
C GLY A 90 5.22 10.12 7.96
N VAL A 91 3.90 10.32 8.02
CA VAL A 91 3.04 9.86 9.11
C VAL A 91 2.96 8.33 9.12
N LEU A 92 2.78 7.74 7.95
CA LEU A 92 2.73 6.29 7.73
C LEU A 92 4.01 5.60 8.25
N LEU A 93 5.18 6.05 7.79
CA LEU A 93 6.46 5.46 8.19
C LEU A 93 6.73 5.60 9.69
N THR A 94 6.35 6.72 10.29
CA THR A 94 6.47 6.93 11.73
C THR A 94 5.55 5.98 12.49
N SER A 95 4.29 5.87 12.06
CA SER A 95 3.29 5.03 12.71
C SER A 95 3.63 3.54 12.65
N ILE A 96 4.17 3.05 11.53
CA ILE A 96 4.60 1.65 11.44
C ILE A 96 5.86 1.37 12.28
N LYS A 97 6.80 2.32 12.38
CA LYS A 97 7.98 2.20 13.27
C LYS A 97 7.57 2.11 14.73
N ASP A 98 6.61 2.93 15.15
CA ASP A 98 6.14 2.94 16.53
C ASP A 98 5.46 1.62 16.92
N VAL A 99 4.80 0.95 15.98
CA VAL A 99 4.09 -0.32 16.23
C VAL A 99 4.99 -1.55 16.06
N HIS A 100 5.90 -1.55 15.09
CA HIS A 100 6.69 -2.72 14.69
C HIS A 100 8.19 -2.64 15.05
N GLY A 101 8.64 -1.50 15.58
CA GLY A 101 10.05 -1.22 15.83
C GLY A 101 10.80 -0.79 14.56
N ASP A 102 11.95 -0.14 14.71
CA ASP A 102 12.76 0.31 13.57
C ASP A 102 13.60 -0.85 13.00
N THR A 103 13.00 -1.63 12.09
CA THR A 103 13.64 -2.81 11.46
C THR A 103 14.19 -2.50 10.07
N ASP A 104 15.00 -3.42 9.54
CA ASP A 104 15.47 -3.34 8.15
C ASP A 104 14.30 -3.43 7.14
N ASP A 105 13.22 -4.13 7.48
CA ASP A 105 12.02 -4.23 6.66
C ASP A 105 11.39 -2.85 6.39
N ILE A 106 11.43 -1.96 7.39
CA ILE A 106 10.89 -0.59 7.24
C ILE A 106 11.73 0.23 6.25
N LYS A 107 13.04 -0.05 6.15
CA LYS A 107 13.89 0.58 5.12
C LYS A 107 13.42 0.15 3.73
N HIS A 108 13.17 -1.15 3.54
CA HIS A 108 12.65 -1.66 2.28
C HIS A 108 11.25 -1.13 1.93
N ILE A 109 10.37 -0.97 2.93
CA ILE A 109 9.07 -0.33 2.76
C ILE A 109 9.24 1.14 2.35
N LYS A 110 10.16 1.87 3.00
CA LYS A 110 10.44 3.27 2.64
C LYS A 110 10.94 3.38 1.19
N ASP A 111 11.82 2.47 0.76
CA ASP A 111 12.33 2.44 -0.61
C ASP A 111 11.20 2.17 -1.60
N LEU A 112 10.33 1.19 -1.32
CA LEU A 112 9.13 0.90 -2.11
C LEU A 112 8.25 2.14 -2.27
N LEU A 113 7.96 2.86 -1.18
CA LEU A 113 7.13 4.08 -1.22
C LEU A 113 7.78 5.21 -2.04
N ASN A 114 9.11 5.36 -1.98
CA ASN A 114 9.81 6.36 -2.78
C ASN A 114 9.76 6.02 -4.28
N GLU A 115 9.87 4.74 -4.64
CA GLU A 115 9.76 4.28 -6.03
C GLU A 115 8.35 4.50 -6.60
N GLU A 116 7.31 4.25 -5.80
CA GLU A 116 5.91 4.53 -6.16
C GLU A 116 5.67 6.03 -6.35
N GLU A 117 6.16 6.90 -5.45
CA GLU A 117 6.05 8.35 -5.62
C GLU A 117 6.74 8.84 -6.91
N ALA A 118 7.92 8.30 -7.23
CA ALA A 118 8.63 8.65 -8.46
C ALA A 118 7.87 8.19 -9.71
N ALA A 119 7.19 7.04 -9.66
CA ALA A 119 6.39 6.52 -10.78
C ALA A 119 5.11 7.34 -11.03
N VAL A 120 4.54 7.95 -9.98
CA VAL A 120 3.26 8.67 -10.04
C VAL A 120 3.44 10.17 -10.35
N ALA A 121 4.68 10.69 -10.40
CA ALA A 121 5.01 12.09 -10.70
C ALA A 121 4.53 12.63 -12.08
N GLY A 122 3.85 11.80 -12.89
CA GLY A 122 3.23 12.17 -14.17
C GLY A 122 1.71 11.98 -14.27
N ALA A 123 1.00 11.53 -13.22
CA ALA A 123 -0.45 11.23 -13.29
C ALA A 123 -1.29 12.26 -12.53
N SER A 124 -2.14 13.01 -13.24
CA SER A 124 -3.08 13.97 -12.63
C SER A 124 -4.13 13.26 -11.77
N GLY A 125 -4.36 13.79 -10.57
CA GLY A 125 -5.27 13.23 -9.55
C GLY A 125 -6.72 13.07 -10.02
N GLY A 126 -7.25 11.87 -9.80
CA GLY A 126 -8.67 11.55 -9.81
C GLY A 126 -9.03 10.83 -8.51
N GLU A 127 -10.28 10.99 -8.08
CA GLU A 127 -10.83 10.56 -6.79
C GLU A 127 -10.50 9.08 -6.44
N ASN A 128 -10.09 8.87 -5.19
CA ASN A 128 -9.47 7.69 -4.55
C ASN A 128 -7.92 7.64 -4.69
N ASN A 129 -7.26 8.38 -3.79
CA ASN A 129 -5.88 8.88 -3.96
C ASN A 129 -4.89 8.39 -2.89
N THR A 130 -5.31 7.55 -1.93
CA THR A 130 -4.42 7.20 -0.82
C THR A 130 -3.21 6.40 -1.31
N THR A 131 -2.13 6.42 -0.54
CA THR A 131 -0.92 5.63 -0.83
C THR A 131 -1.26 4.15 -1.06
N ILE A 132 -2.16 3.58 -0.26
CA ILE A 132 -2.60 2.18 -0.39
C ILE A 132 -3.44 1.96 -1.66
N ASP A 133 -4.34 2.88 -1.99
CA ASP A 133 -5.13 2.78 -3.23
C ASP A 133 -4.25 2.78 -4.47
N LYS A 134 -3.18 3.57 -4.47
CA LYS A 134 -2.19 3.62 -5.57
C LYS A 134 -1.47 2.29 -5.71
N MET A 135 -0.98 1.73 -4.62
CA MET A 135 -0.26 0.45 -4.62
C MET A 135 -1.13 -0.73 -5.07
N LEU A 136 -2.44 -0.69 -4.79
CA LEU A 136 -3.36 -1.74 -5.21
C LEU A 136 -3.86 -1.58 -6.67
N LYS A 137 -3.56 -0.49 -7.39
CA LYS A 137 -4.03 -0.28 -8.78
C LYS A 137 -3.28 -1.11 -9.85
N HIS A 138 -2.19 -1.78 -9.47
CA HIS A 138 -1.36 -2.61 -10.35
C HIS A 138 -2.07 -3.84 -10.95
#